data_AF-A0A3M0A666-F1
#
_entry.id   AF-A0A3M0A666-F1
#
_cell.length_a   1.000
_cell.length_b   1.000
_cell.length_c   1.000
_cell.angle_alpha   90.00
_cell.angle_beta   90.00
_cell.angle_gamma   90.00
#
_symmetry.space_group_name_H-M   'P 1'
#
loop_
_entity.id
_entity.type
_entity.pdbx_description
1 polymer ?
#
loop_
_entity_poly.entity_id
_entity_poly.type
_entity_poly.pdbx_seq_one_letter_code
_entity_poly.pdbx_strand_id
1 'polypeptide(L)'
;MQESKKLEWEIYSNVGAIIILSSDIEQNLELIYLYFQIMKNIRKTIVKTNKISQEKVDEFYVKYLKKYQNFALQSMGTTIAAIENLKIFDKKDTEVLKKLLDKRNYFAHNYILKLNEIINSDIKKREEIKSLQNLVQDYKKVSEIVFNIARDYEKEYKKMKRDLNLD
;
A
#
# COMPACT_ATOMS: atom_id res chain seq x y z
N MET A 1 -18.83 22.97 25.09
CA MET A 1 -19.20 21.53 25.01
C MET A 1 -19.40 21.04 23.57
N GLN A 2 -20.06 21.80 22.68
CA GLN A 2 -20.20 21.42 21.26
C GLN A 2 -18.88 21.48 20.46
N GLU A 3 -17.99 22.43 20.75
CA GLU A 3 -16.73 22.58 20.01
C GLU A 3 -15.72 21.45 20.29
N SER A 4 -15.62 20.96 21.54
CA SER A 4 -14.79 19.78 21.86
C SER A 4 -15.26 18.52 21.12
N LYS A 5 -16.58 18.26 21.10
CA LYS A 5 -17.14 17.11 20.38
C LYS A 5 -16.89 17.17 18.87
N LYS A 6 -16.91 18.38 18.29
CA LYS A 6 -16.56 18.59 16.88
C LYS A 6 -15.09 18.26 16.62
N LEU A 7 -14.18 18.74 17.47
CA LEU A 7 -12.74 18.50 17.34
C LEU A 7 -12.40 17.01 17.53
N GLU A 8 -13.04 16.33 18.49
CA GLU A 8 -12.93 14.89 18.68
C GLU A 8 -13.36 14.13 17.41
N TRP A 9 -14.51 14.48 16.84
CA TRP A 9 -14.99 13.87 15.61
C TRP A 9 -14.03 14.09 14.43
N GLU A 10 -13.47 15.30 14.29
CA GLU A 10 -12.47 15.59 13.26
C GLU A 10 -11.20 14.74 13.43
N ILE A 11 -10.72 14.55 14.65
CA ILE A 11 -9.60 13.65 14.94
C ILE A 11 -9.93 12.22 14.52
N TYR A 12 -11.06 11.67 14.99
CA TYR A 12 -11.47 10.31 14.66
C TYR A 12 -11.65 10.10 13.15
N SER A 13 -12.25 11.08 12.46
CA SER A 13 -12.45 11.03 11.01
C SER A 13 -11.12 10.98 10.24
N ASN A 14 -10.15 11.83 10.61
CA ASN A 14 -8.84 11.83 9.96
C ASN A 14 -8.03 10.57 10.27
N VAL A 15 -8.07 10.07 11.52
CA VAL A 15 -7.42 8.79 11.87
C VAL A 15 -8.04 7.64 11.09
N GLY A 16 -9.37 7.57 10.99
CA GLY A 16 -10.06 6.58 10.17
C GLY A 16 -9.65 6.65 8.71
N ALA A 17 -9.54 7.85 8.14
CA ALA A 17 -9.07 8.06 6.77
C ALA A 17 -7.62 7.57 6.57
N ILE A 18 -6.72 7.83 7.51
CA ILE A 18 -5.33 7.33 7.46
C ILE A 18 -5.29 5.80 7.48
N ILE A 19 -6.10 5.15 8.32
CA ILE A 19 -6.18 3.68 8.39
C ILE A 19 -6.63 3.10 7.05
N ILE A 20 -7.71 3.64 6.48
CA ILE A 20 -8.24 3.18 5.18
C ILE A 20 -7.19 3.37 4.08
N LEU A 21 -6.62 4.57 3.95
CA LEU A 21 -5.62 4.87 2.91
C LEU A 21 -4.33 4.05 3.09
N SER A 22 -3.92 3.77 4.33
CA SER A 22 -2.81 2.87 4.63
C SER A 22 -3.09 1.46 4.14
N SER A 23 -4.28 0.94 4.40
CA SER A 23 -4.68 -0.39 3.95
C SER A 23 -4.77 -0.46 2.42
N ASP A 24 -5.30 0.59 1.77
CA ASP A 24 -5.34 0.68 0.31
C ASP A 24 -3.93 0.65 -0.29
N ILE A 25 -2.99 1.41 0.27
CA ILE A 25 -1.59 1.38 -0.18
C ILE A 25 -1.00 -0.03 -0.01
N GLU A 26 -1.18 -0.64 1.15
CA GLU A 26 -0.70 -2.00 1.44
C GLU A 26 -1.22 -2.99 0.39
N GLN A 27 -2.54 -3.09 0.20
CA GLN A 27 -3.16 -3.99 -0.78
C GLN A 27 -2.64 -3.75 -2.20
N ASN A 28 -2.49 -2.49 -2.63
CA ASN A 28 -1.99 -2.19 -3.96
C ASN A 28 -0.50 -2.55 -4.12
N LEU A 29 0.33 -2.37 -3.09
CA LEU A 29 1.72 -2.84 -3.10
C LEU A 29 1.78 -4.38 -3.24
N GLU A 30 0.88 -5.10 -2.57
CA GLU A 30 0.82 -6.55 -2.66
C GLU A 30 0.42 -7.03 -4.06
N LEU A 31 -0.54 -6.34 -4.70
CA LEU A 31 -0.91 -6.60 -6.10
C LEU A 31 0.26 -6.35 -7.05
N ILE A 32 0.99 -5.25 -6.86
CA ILE A 32 2.22 -4.95 -7.62
C ILE A 32 3.22 -6.11 -7.49
N TYR A 33 3.47 -6.57 -6.26
CA TYR A 33 4.36 -7.70 -6.00
C TYR A 33 3.89 -8.97 -6.72
N LEU A 34 2.60 -9.31 -6.59
CA LEU A 34 1.99 -10.49 -7.19
C LEU A 34 2.17 -10.51 -8.71
N TYR A 35 1.73 -9.47 -9.40
CA TYR A 35 1.81 -9.39 -10.86
C TYR A 35 3.25 -9.35 -11.36
N PHE A 36 4.13 -8.60 -10.69
CA PHE A 36 5.55 -8.59 -11.03
C PHE A 36 6.16 -9.99 -10.98
N GLN A 37 5.92 -10.74 -9.90
CA GLN A 37 6.47 -12.09 -9.75
C GLN A 37 5.94 -13.05 -10.82
N ILE A 38 4.64 -13.02 -11.10
CA ILE A 38 4.03 -13.87 -12.13
C ILE A 38 4.66 -13.57 -13.49
N MET A 39 4.63 -12.30 -13.92
CA MET A 39 5.18 -11.88 -15.21
C MET A 39 6.68 -12.19 -15.33
N LYS A 40 7.47 -11.98 -14.27
CA LYS A 40 8.89 -12.33 -14.23
C LYS A 40 9.11 -13.82 -14.51
N ASN A 41 8.31 -14.70 -13.91
CA ASN A 41 8.45 -16.15 -14.11
C ASN A 41 7.94 -16.59 -15.48
N ILE A 42 6.87 -15.99 -16.00
CA ILE A 42 6.42 -16.23 -17.38
C ILE A 42 7.54 -15.90 -18.37
N ARG A 43 8.09 -14.68 -18.29
CA ARG A 43 9.21 -14.24 -19.14
C ARG A 43 10.40 -15.18 -19.03
N LYS A 44 10.79 -15.56 -17.81
CA LYS A 44 11.92 -16.46 -17.57
C LYS A 44 11.68 -17.85 -18.18
N THR A 45 10.47 -18.37 -18.11
CA THR A 45 10.11 -19.65 -18.75
C THR A 45 10.19 -19.52 -20.26
N ILE A 46 9.57 -18.51 -20.85
CA ILE A 46 9.61 -18.26 -22.30
C ILE A 46 11.06 -18.17 -22.81
N VAL A 47 11.93 -17.43 -22.12
CA VAL A 47 13.37 -17.34 -22.49
C VAL A 47 14.06 -18.70 -22.47
N LYS A 48 13.65 -19.61 -21.58
CA LYS A 48 14.27 -20.94 -21.44
C LYS A 48 13.69 -21.99 -22.39
N THR A 49 12.39 -21.91 -22.69
CA THR A 49 11.65 -22.98 -23.36
C THR A 49 11.00 -22.56 -24.67
N ASN A 50 11.12 -21.28 -25.06
CA ASN A 50 10.47 -20.64 -26.22
C ASN A 50 8.93 -20.73 -26.24
N LYS A 51 8.30 -21.29 -25.21
CA LYS A 51 6.86 -21.42 -25.05
C LYS A 51 6.48 -21.55 -23.58
N ILE A 52 5.22 -21.29 -23.26
CA ILE A 52 4.63 -21.54 -21.94
C ILE A 52 3.18 -22.01 -22.13
N SER A 53 2.72 -22.95 -21.29
CA SER A 53 1.32 -23.40 -21.27
C SER A 53 0.48 -22.61 -20.27
N GLN A 54 -0.84 -22.57 -20.48
CA GLN A 54 -1.78 -21.92 -19.56
C GLN A 54 -1.73 -22.57 -18.16
N GLU A 55 -1.64 -23.89 -18.09
CA GLU A 55 -1.45 -24.63 -16.82
C GLU A 55 -0.24 -24.12 -16.03
N LYS A 56 0.87 -23.80 -16.70
CA LYS A 56 2.06 -23.29 -16.03
C LYS A 56 1.90 -21.85 -15.55
N VAL A 57 1.15 -21.04 -16.29
CA VAL A 57 0.77 -19.69 -15.86
C VAL A 57 -0.14 -19.75 -14.63
N ASP A 58 -1.12 -20.66 -14.62
CA ASP A 58 -2.02 -20.87 -13.50
C ASP A 58 -1.27 -21.41 -12.27
N GLU A 59 -0.30 -22.29 -12.46
CA GLU A 59 0.59 -22.74 -11.38
C GLU A 59 1.35 -21.56 -10.75
N PHE A 60 1.87 -20.64 -11.57
CA PHE A 60 2.51 -19.43 -11.05
C PHE A 60 1.50 -18.54 -10.31
N TYR A 61 0.32 -18.32 -10.88
CA TYR A 61 -0.73 -17.53 -10.26
C TYR A 61 -1.10 -18.07 -8.88
N VAL A 62 -1.44 -19.36 -8.77
CA VAL A 62 -1.79 -20.01 -7.50
C VAL A 62 -0.63 -19.98 -6.50
N LYS A 63 0.59 -20.26 -6.96
CA LYS A 63 1.79 -20.21 -6.11
C LYS A 63 2.00 -18.83 -5.50
N TYR A 64 1.87 -17.78 -6.30
CA TYR A 64 2.09 -16.41 -5.83
C TYR A 64 0.89 -15.83 -5.11
N LEU A 65 -0.33 -16.30 -5.38
CA LEU A 65 -1.52 -15.98 -4.59
C LEU A 65 -1.42 -16.51 -3.15
N LYS A 66 -0.90 -17.72 -2.95
CA LYS A 66 -0.62 -18.24 -1.60
C LYS A 66 0.45 -17.43 -0.88
N LYS A 67 1.49 -16.99 -1.61
CA LYS A 67 2.51 -16.08 -1.06
C LYS A 67 1.92 -14.72 -0.72
N TYR A 68 1.04 -14.19 -1.57
CA TYR A 68 0.31 -12.96 -1.35
C TYR A 68 -0.49 -13.04 -0.05
N GLN A 69 -1.23 -14.12 0.20
CA GLN A 69 -1.97 -14.29 1.47
C GLN A 69 -1.06 -14.28 2.70
N ASN A 70 0.12 -14.89 2.62
CA ASN A 70 1.10 -14.83 3.71
C ASN A 70 1.78 -13.46 3.84
N PHE A 71 1.83 -12.71 2.74
CA PHE A 71 2.44 -11.40 2.65
C PHE A 71 1.47 -10.31 3.16
N ALA A 72 0.17 -10.49 2.97
CA ALA A 72 -0.90 -9.71 3.59
C ALA A 72 -0.94 -9.79 5.12
N LEU A 73 -0.26 -10.79 5.71
CA LEU A 73 -0.06 -10.90 7.15
C LEU A 73 1.20 -10.16 7.64
N GLN A 74 2.01 -9.60 6.72
CA GLN A 74 3.22 -8.86 7.07
C GLN A 74 2.93 -7.39 7.28
N SER A 75 3.83 -6.71 8.02
CA SER A 75 3.72 -5.27 8.20
C SER A 75 3.99 -4.51 6.89
N MET A 76 3.38 -3.33 6.73
CA MET A 76 3.66 -2.39 5.64
C MET A 76 5.17 -2.18 5.38
N GLY A 77 5.97 -2.13 6.45
CA GLY A 77 7.43 -1.95 6.34
C GLY A 77 8.11 -3.12 5.65
N THR A 78 7.67 -4.35 5.92
CA THR A 78 8.13 -5.56 5.24
C THR A 78 7.72 -5.55 3.77
N THR A 79 6.49 -5.12 3.49
CA THR A 79 5.98 -4.98 2.13
C THR A 79 6.78 -3.97 1.31
N ILE A 80 7.06 -2.78 1.88
CA ILE A 80 7.88 -1.75 1.25
C ILE A 80 9.30 -2.27 0.98
N ALA A 81 9.94 -2.93 1.95
CA ALA A 81 11.28 -3.50 1.78
C ALA A 81 11.33 -4.59 0.70
N ALA A 82 10.29 -5.42 0.60
CA ALA A 82 10.20 -6.42 -0.46
C ALA A 82 10.07 -5.75 -1.84
N ILE A 83 9.27 -4.70 -1.98
CA ILE A 83 9.12 -3.96 -3.24
C ILE A 83 10.43 -3.25 -3.63
N GLU A 84 11.13 -2.65 -2.66
CA GLU A 84 12.43 -1.99 -2.87
C GLU A 84 13.45 -2.96 -3.47
N ASN A 85 13.51 -4.19 -2.94
CA ASN A 85 14.39 -5.25 -3.44
C ASN A 85 14.05 -5.69 -4.87
N LEU A 86 12.80 -5.50 -5.31
CA LEU A 86 12.39 -5.79 -6.68
C LEU A 86 12.68 -4.64 -7.66
N LYS A 87 13.13 -3.48 -7.17
CA LYS A 87 13.40 -2.26 -7.96
C LYS A 87 12.19 -1.84 -8.81
N ILE A 88 10.98 -2.06 -8.30
CA ILE A 88 9.73 -1.64 -8.95
C ILE A 88 9.53 -0.13 -8.77
N PHE A 89 9.83 0.36 -7.56
CA PHE A 89 9.93 1.78 -7.28
C PHE A 89 11.37 2.24 -7.40
N ASP A 90 11.54 3.51 -7.76
CA ASP A 90 12.81 4.17 -7.54
C ASP A 90 13.06 4.36 -6.03
N LYS A 91 14.30 4.73 -5.68
CA LYS A 91 14.67 4.95 -4.28
C LYS A 91 13.85 6.08 -3.64
N LYS A 92 13.49 7.11 -4.40
CA LYS A 92 12.78 8.28 -3.91
C LYS A 92 11.33 7.93 -3.54
N ASP A 93 10.65 7.17 -4.37
CA ASP A 93 9.28 6.70 -4.15
C ASP A 93 9.20 5.74 -2.96
N THR A 94 10.21 4.87 -2.81
CA THR A 94 10.33 3.99 -1.65
C THR A 94 10.54 4.78 -0.35
N GLU A 95 11.38 5.83 -0.38
CA GLU A 95 11.57 6.74 0.76
C GLU A 95 10.30 7.49 1.14
N VAL A 96 9.45 7.87 0.16
CA VAL A 96 8.14 8.48 0.43
C VAL A 96 7.23 7.51 1.20
N LEU A 97 7.18 6.23 0.79
CA LEU A 97 6.41 5.20 1.48
C LEU A 97 6.91 4.96 2.92
N LYS A 98 8.23 4.90 3.12
CA LYS A 98 8.84 4.78 4.46
C LYS A 98 8.48 5.96 5.36
N LYS A 99 8.59 7.19 4.84
CA LYS A 99 8.21 8.40 5.59
C LYS A 99 6.73 8.42 5.98
N LEU A 100 5.84 7.96 5.09
CA LEU A 100 4.42 7.83 5.43
C LEU A 100 4.18 6.82 6.55
N LEU A 101 4.84 5.66 6.47
CA LEU A 101 4.79 4.64 7.51
C LEU A 101 5.30 5.17 8.86
N ASP A 102 6.42 5.90 8.86
CA ASP A 102 6.98 6.51 10.08
C ASP A 102 6.03 7.55 10.67
N LYS A 103 5.44 8.42 9.84
CA LYS A 103 4.43 9.38 10.27
C LYS A 103 3.22 8.66 10.86
N ARG A 104 2.70 7.63 10.19
CA ARG A 104 1.57 6.82 10.71
C ARG A 104 1.89 6.20 12.05
N ASN A 105 3.06 5.59 12.21
CA ASN A 105 3.47 4.95 13.46
C ASN A 105 3.64 5.99 14.58
N TYR A 106 4.23 7.16 14.26
CA TYR A 106 4.31 8.29 15.19
C TYR A 106 2.92 8.73 15.66
N PHE A 107 1.97 8.90 14.73
CA PHE A 107 0.62 9.30 15.08
C PHE A 107 -0.14 8.20 15.81
N ALA A 108 -0.06 6.94 15.40
CA ALA A 108 -0.67 5.82 16.12
C ALA A 108 -0.17 5.76 17.57
N HIS A 109 1.13 5.90 17.79
CA HIS A 109 1.72 5.90 19.12
C HIS A 109 1.27 7.11 19.96
N ASN A 110 1.27 8.32 19.39
CA ASN A 110 0.86 9.52 20.12
C ASN A 110 -0.65 9.59 20.36
N TYR A 111 -1.49 9.16 19.41
CA TYR A 111 -2.95 9.16 19.58
C TYR A 111 -3.41 8.05 20.55
N ILE A 112 -2.85 6.84 20.49
CA ILE A 112 -3.22 5.77 21.43
C ILE A 112 -2.82 6.14 22.87
N LEU A 113 -1.68 6.82 23.07
CA LEU A 113 -1.19 7.16 24.41
C LEU A 113 -1.71 8.49 24.95
N LYS A 114 -2.03 9.47 24.08
CA LYS A 114 -2.36 10.84 24.50
C LYS A 114 -3.76 11.30 24.10
N LEU A 115 -4.64 10.41 23.60
CA LEU A 115 -6.00 10.80 23.21
C LEU A 115 -6.71 11.62 24.30
N ASN A 116 -6.64 11.15 25.54
CA ASN A 116 -7.28 11.79 26.69
C ASN A 116 -6.63 13.13 27.06
N GLU A 117 -5.31 13.31 26.87
CA GLU A 117 -4.62 14.58 27.13
C GLU A 117 -4.86 15.60 26.01
N ILE A 118 -4.89 15.15 24.76
CA ILE A 118 -5.19 15.98 23.57
C ILE A 118 -6.63 16.49 23.65
N ILE A 119 -7.58 15.66 24.09
CA ILE A 119 -8.98 16.03 24.30
C ILE A 119 -9.15 17.10 25.39
N ASN A 120 -8.20 17.26 26.31
CA ASN A 120 -8.33 18.17 27.45
C ASN A 120 -7.62 19.54 27.29
N SER A 121 -6.92 19.81 26.17
CA SER A 121 -6.29 21.13 25.93
C SER A 121 -6.63 21.73 24.55
N ASP A 122 -7.19 22.95 24.50
CA ASP A 122 -7.82 23.51 23.28
C ASP A 122 -6.85 23.99 22.19
N ILE A 123 -5.70 24.57 22.55
CA ILE A 123 -4.72 25.09 21.56
C ILE A 123 -3.99 23.95 20.84
N LYS A 124 -3.63 22.88 21.56
CA LYS A 124 -2.95 21.70 20.97
C LYS A 124 -3.85 20.95 19.99
N LYS A 125 -5.18 21.01 20.14
CA LYS A 125 -6.13 20.32 19.24
C LYS A 125 -6.06 20.83 17.80
N ARG A 126 -5.95 22.14 17.57
CA ARG A 126 -6.03 22.72 16.22
C ARG A 126 -4.79 22.44 15.38
N GLU A 127 -3.60 22.49 15.97
CA GLU A 127 -2.34 22.18 15.29
C GLU A 127 -2.22 20.69 14.95
N GLU A 128 -2.67 19.83 15.86
CA GLU A 128 -2.73 18.37 15.66
C GLU A 128 -3.73 18.00 14.55
N ILE A 129 -4.93 18.60 14.53
CA ILE A 129 -5.90 18.39 13.45
C ILE A 129 -5.32 18.81 12.09
N LYS A 130 -4.64 19.95 12.01
CA LYS A 130 -3.99 20.39 10.77
C LYS A 130 -2.90 19.41 10.32
N SER A 131 -2.13 18.88 11.28
CA SER A 131 -1.09 17.88 11.00
C SER A 131 -1.68 16.56 10.50
N LEU A 132 -2.77 16.11 11.09
CA LEU A 132 -3.56 14.96 10.62
C LEU A 132 -4.12 15.17 9.22
N GLN A 133 -4.72 16.33 8.95
CA GLN A 133 -5.26 16.67 7.64
C GLN A 133 -4.16 16.67 6.57
N ASN A 134 -2.99 17.24 6.87
CA ASN A 134 -1.83 17.19 5.97
C ASN A 134 -1.39 15.74 5.72
N LEU A 135 -1.36 14.91 6.75
CA LEU A 135 -1.03 13.49 6.60
C LEU A 135 -2.05 12.76 5.73
N VAL A 136 -3.36 13.02 5.89
CA VAL A 136 -4.40 12.46 5.02
C VAL A 136 -4.16 12.85 3.56
N GLN A 137 -3.77 14.11 3.29
CA GLN A 137 -3.46 14.54 1.92
C GLN A 137 -2.21 13.85 1.35
N ASP A 138 -1.17 13.66 2.16
CA ASP A 138 0.02 12.91 1.76
C ASP A 138 -0.35 11.45 1.43
N TYR A 139 -1.17 10.82 2.26
CA TYR A 139 -1.67 9.46 2.04
C TYR A 139 -2.52 9.34 0.77
N LYS A 140 -3.41 10.31 0.50
CA LYS A 140 -4.22 10.34 -0.73
C LYS A 140 -3.36 10.36 -1.99
N LYS A 141 -2.36 11.24 -2.02
CA LYS A 141 -1.44 11.37 -3.16
C LYS A 141 -0.67 10.06 -3.41
N VAL A 142 -0.14 9.46 -2.35
CA VAL A 142 0.62 8.22 -2.50
C VAL A 142 -0.29 7.04 -2.84
N SER A 143 -1.48 6.94 -2.25
CA SER A 143 -2.47 5.93 -2.60
C SER A 143 -2.83 5.98 -4.09
N GLU A 144 -3.05 7.17 -4.65
CA GLU A 144 -3.32 7.33 -6.08
C GLU A 144 -2.16 6.85 -6.97
N ILE A 145 -0.91 7.18 -6.60
CA ILE A 145 0.29 6.74 -7.33
C ILE A 145 0.40 5.21 -7.31
N VAL A 146 0.32 4.61 -6.10
CA VAL A 146 0.48 3.17 -5.92
C VAL A 146 -0.66 2.41 -6.61
N PHE A 147 -1.89 2.91 -6.55
CA PHE A 147 -3.04 2.37 -7.27
C PHE A 147 -2.82 2.36 -8.78
N ASN A 148 -2.37 3.48 -9.35
CA ASN A 148 -2.11 3.57 -10.79
C ASN A 148 -1.06 2.55 -11.25
N ILE A 149 0.00 2.37 -10.45
CA ILE A 149 1.04 1.38 -10.74
C ILE A 149 0.50 -0.05 -10.64
N ALA A 150 -0.27 -0.37 -9.60
CA ALA A 150 -0.92 -1.68 -9.46
C ALA A 150 -1.81 -2.00 -10.68
N ARG A 151 -2.61 -1.02 -11.11
CA ARG A 151 -3.46 -1.12 -12.29
C ARG A 151 -2.66 -1.34 -13.58
N ASP A 152 -1.51 -0.68 -13.73
CA ASP A 152 -0.68 -0.83 -14.92
C ASP A 152 -0.01 -2.21 -14.96
N TYR A 153 0.44 -2.74 -13.81
CA TYR A 153 0.92 -4.12 -13.69
C TYR A 153 -0.16 -5.16 -14.01
N GLU A 154 -1.40 -4.94 -13.55
CA GLU A 154 -2.53 -5.81 -13.89
C GLU A 154 -2.82 -5.79 -15.40
N LYS A 155 -2.85 -4.60 -16.02
CA LYS A 155 -3.06 -4.45 -17.47
C LYS A 155 -1.96 -5.15 -18.26
N GLU A 156 -0.71 -5.02 -17.84
CA GLU A 156 0.43 -5.66 -18.47
C GLU A 156 0.32 -7.19 -18.38
N TYR A 157 -0.06 -7.72 -17.22
CA TYR A 157 -0.31 -9.15 -17.04
C TYR A 157 -1.44 -9.65 -17.95
N LYS A 158 -2.58 -8.96 -17.99
CA LYS A 158 -3.72 -9.29 -18.88
C LYS A 158 -3.34 -9.20 -20.36
N LYS A 159 -2.50 -8.25 -20.74
CA LYS A 159 -1.96 -8.14 -22.10
C LYS A 159 -1.06 -9.33 -22.42
N MET A 160 -0.15 -9.68 -21.51
CA MET A 160 0.76 -10.82 -21.68
C MET A 160 0.00 -12.14 -21.87
N LYS A 161 -1.07 -12.37 -21.10
CA LYS A 161 -1.93 -13.56 -21.28
C LYS A 161 -2.55 -13.60 -22.69
N ARG A 162 -3.12 -12.48 -23.15
CA ARG A 162 -3.68 -12.35 -24.50
C ARG A 162 -2.65 -12.59 -25.60
N ASP A 163 -1.50 -11.95 -25.51
CA ASP A 163 -0.42 -12.06 -26.51
C ASP A 163 0.13 -13.50 -26.62
N LEU A 164 -0.03 -14.31 -25.56
CA LEU A 164 0.38 -15.71 -25.51
C LEU A 164 -0.76 -16.69 -25.87
N ASN A 165 -1.95 -16.19 -26.21
CA ASN A 165 -3.17 -16.99 -26.43
C ASN A 165 -3.50 -17.92 -25.25
N LEU A 166 -3.46 -17.37 -24.03
CA LEU A 166 -3.66 -18.09 -22.77
C LEU A 166 -5.01 -17.79 -22.10
N ASP A 167 -5.96 -17.27 -22.86
CA ASP A 167 -7.31 -16.93 -22.38
C ASP A 167 -8.26 -18.15 -22.36
#